data_AF-A0A6C0DUP4-F1
#
_entry.id   AF-A0A6C0DUP4-F1
#
_cell.length_a   1.000
_cell.length_b   1.000
_cell.length_c   1.000
_cell.angle_alpha   90.00
_cell.angle_beta   90.00
_cell.angle_gamma   90.00
#
_symmetry.space_group_name_H-M   'P 1'
#
loop_
_entity.id
_entity.type
_entity.pdbx_description
1 polymer ?
#
loop_
_entity_poly.entity_id
_entity_poly.type
_entity_poly.pdbx_seq_one_letter_code
_entity_poly.pdbx_strand_id
1 'polypeptide(L)'
;MASNYDDRKKVFESIKVLVKSEQEEIFRIIRKTKVNYTENSNGIFFDLSTVSQETFNQIKEYLDFCLKTRQEDTERLKELETIRIQNENYVDEDDKINATV
;
A
#
# COMPACT_ATOMS: atom_id res chain seq x y z
N MET A 1 0.18 -6.38 -28.17
CA MET A 1 1.54 -6.72 -27.67
C MET A 1 2.20 -5.61 -26.85
N ALA A 2 1.89 -4.32 -27.06
CA ALA A 2 2.38 -3.24 -26.18
C ALA A 2 1.81 -3.26 -24.74
N SER A 3 0.59 -3.77 -24.56
CA SER A 3 -0.13 -3.73 -23.27
C SER A 3 0.56 -4.49 -22.12
N ASN A 4 1.18 -5.64 -22.38
CA ASN A 4 1.76 -6.47 -21.30
C ASN A 4 3.09 -5.92 -20.78
N TYR A 5 3.88 -5.26 -21.64
CA TYR A 5 5.14 -4.65 -21.23
C TYR A 5 4.91 -3.40 -20.37
N ASP A 6 3.97 -2.54 -20.78
CA ASP A 6 3.64 -1.34 -20.02
C ASP A 6 3.06 -1.68 -18.64
N ASP A 7 2.24 -2.74 -18.54
CA ASP A 7 1.70 -3.21 -17.27
C ASP A 7 2.79 -3.79 -16.36
N ARG A 8 3.74 -4.57 -16.89
CA ARG A 8 4.89 -5.06 -16.13
C ARG A 8 5.77 -3.92 -15.63
N LYS A 9 5.96 -2.88 -16.44
CA LYS A 9 6.70 -1.68 -16.04
C LYS A 9 6.00 -0.94 -14.90
N LYS A 10 4.67 -0.79 -14.95
CA LYS A 10 3.90 -0.18 -13.84
C LYS A 10 4.04 -0.98 -12.56
N VAL A 11 3.88 -2.30 -12.62
CA VAL A 11 4.07 -3.19 -11.47
C VAL A 11 5.47 -3.05 -10.88
N PHE A 12 6.51 -2.99 -11.73
CA PHE A 12 7.88 -2.78 -11.29
C PHE A 12 8.06 -1.46 -10.51
N GLU A 13 7.51 -0.36 -11.02
CA GLU A 13 7.58 0.92 -10.31
C GLU A 13 6.78 0.89 -8.99
N SER A 14 5.62 0.25 -8.97
CA SER A 14 4.81 0.08 -7.74
C SER A 14 5.53 -0.74 -6.68
N ILE A 15 6.29 -1.77 -7.06
CA ILE A 15 7.06 -2.59 -6.10
C ILE A 15 8.13 -1.77 -5.39
N LYS A 16 8.75 -0.78 -6.06
CA LYS A 16 9.82 0.05 -5.46
C LYS A 16 9.33 0.93 -4.30
N VAL A 17 8.06 1.29 -4.28
CA VAL A 17 7.46 2.15 -3.24
C VAL A 17 6.77 1.34 -2.12
N LEU A 18 6.90 0.01 -2.15
CA LEU A 18 6.41 -0.85 -1.08
C LEU A 18 7.32 -0.77 0.14
N VAL A 19 6.71 -0.82 1.32
CA VAL A 19 7.45 -0.98 2.58
C VAL A 19 7.88 -2.44 2.75
N LYS A 20 8.83 -2.69 3.67
CA LYS A 20 9.43 -4.02 3.87
C LYS A 20 8.38 -5.13 4.08
N SER A 21 7.34 -4.90 4.88
CA SER A 21 6.29 -5.89 5.14
C SER A 21 5.50 -6.26 3.88
N GLU A 22 5.26 -5.30 2.98
CA GLU A 22 4.58 -5.55 1.71
C GLU A 22 5.50 -6.28 0.72
N GLN A 23 6.80 -5.94 0.71
CA GLN A 23 7.80 -6.66 -0.08
C GLN A 23 7.95 -8.13 0.36
N GLU A 24 7.85 -8.41 1.67
CA GLU A 24 7.86 -9.76 2.21
C GLU A 24 6.66 -10.59 1.72
N GLU A 25 5.49 -9.99 1.55
CA GLU A 25 4.31 -10.68 1.03
C GLU A 25 4.43 -10.97 -0.47
N ILE A 26 4.98 -10.02 -1.26
CA ILE A 26 5.38 -10.28 -2.65
C ILE A 26 6.32 -11.49 -2.72
N PHE A 27 7.29 -11.57 -1.82
CA PHE A 27 8.19 -12.72 -1.75
C PHE A 27 7.46 -14.03 -1.43
N ARG A 28 6.44 -14.02 -0.56
CA ARG A 28 5.61 -15.22 -0.32
C ARG A 28 4.89 -15.67 -1.58
N ILE A 29 4.38 -14.76 -2.40
CA ILE A 29 3.77 -15.07 -3.69
C ILE A 29 4.79 -15.76 -4.61
N ILE A 30 5.98 -15.16 -4.78
CA ILE A 30 7.09 -15.70 -5.59
C ILE A 30 7.49 -17.11 -5.13
N ARG A 31 7.62 -17.31 -3.82
CA ARG A 31 7.98 -18.61 -3.23
C ARG A 31 6.88 -19.65 -3.43
N LYS A 32 5.61 -19.26 -3.31
CA LYS A 32 4.45 -20.14 -3.51
C LYS A 32 4.32 -20.59 -4.96
N THR A 33 4.57 -19.71 -5.92
CA THR A 33 4.47 -20.00 -7.36
C THR A 33 5.75 -20.58 -7.95
N LYS A 34 6.79 -20.80 -7.14
CA LYS A 34 8.08 -21.39 -7.54
C LYS A 34 8.77 -20.62 -8.67
N VAL A 35 8.64 -19.29 -8.67
CA VAL A 35 9.44 -18.43 -9.56
C VAL A 35 10.91 -18.56 -9.18
N ASN A 36 11.80 -18.53 -10.19
CA ASN A 36 13.23 -18.52 -9.95
C ASN A 36 13.65 -17.16 -9.36
N TYR A 37 14.29 -17.20 -8.20
CA TYR A 37 14.87 -16.02 -7.55
C TYR A 37 16.27 -16.35 -7.03
N THR A 38 17.07 -15.30 -6.86
CA THR A 38 18.36 -15.34 -6.18
C THR A 38 18.23 -14.61 -4.86
N GLU A 39 18.74 -15.18 -3.78
CA GLU A 39 18.76 -14.57 -2.46
C GLU A 39 20.21 -14.39 -2.01
N ASN A 40 20.53 -13.19 -1.51
CA ASN A 40 21.80 -12.91 -0.85
C ASN A 40 21.56 -12.05 0.40
N SER A 41 22.64 -11.72 1.11
CA SER A 41 22.59 -10.92 2.34
C SER A 41 21.93 -9.54 2.17
N ASN A 42 21.86 -9.04 0.94
CA ASN A 42 21.31 -7.73 0.60
C ASN A 42 19.84 -7.80 0.13
N GLY A 43 19.32 -8.99 -0.17
CA GLY A 43 17.92 -9.16 -0.56
C GLY A 43 17.67 -10.24 -1.61
N ILE A 44 16.48 -10.17 -2.20
CA ILE A 44 15.95 -11.13 -3.16
C ILE A 44 15.85 -10.47 -4.54
N PHE A 45 16.31 -11.17 -5.55
CA PHE A 45 16.34 -10.73 -6.94
C PHE A 45 15.60 -11.75 -7.81
N PHE A 46 14.69 -11.30 -8.65
CA PHE A 46 13.95 -12.14 -9.60
C PHE A 46 13.65 -11.34 -10.87
N ASP A 47 13.54 -12.01 -12.01
CA ASP A 47 13.23 -11.35 -13.28
C ASP A 47 11.73 -11.35 -13.53
N LEU A 48 11.12 -10.16 -13.40
CA LEU A 48 9.70 -9.95 -13.66
C LEU A 48 9.27 -10.36 -15.08
N SER A 49 10.17 -10.35 -16.07
CA SER A 49 9.88 -10.77 -17.46
C SER A 49 9.67 -12.28 -17.57
N THR A 50 10.32 -13.06 -16.70
CA THR A 50 10.23 -14.52 -16.67
C THR A 50 9.08 -15.04 -15.81
N VAL A 51 8.45 -14.15 -15.04
CA VAL A 51 7.32 -14.48 -14.17
C VAL A 51 6.10 -14.86 -15.01
N SER A 52 5.50 -16.02 -14.68
CA SER A 52 4.27 -16.51 -15.32
C SER A 52 3.14 -15.49 -15.20
N GLN A 53 2.21 -15.49 -16.16
CA GLN A 53 1.09 -14.55 -16.14
C GLN A 53 0.22 -14.72 -14.87
N GLU A 54 0.07 -15.96 -14.38
CA GLU A 54 -0.65 -16.26 -13.14
C GLU A 54 0.01 -15.58 -11.93
N THR A 55 1.32 -15.75 -11.77
CA THR A 55 2.07 -15.12 -10.67
C THR A 55 2.04 -13.60 -10.79
N PHE A 56 2.17 -13.08 -12.01
CA PHE A 56 2.10 -11.65 -12.28
C PHE A 56 0.74 -11.07 -11.86
N ASN A 57 -0.35 -11.77 -12.16
CA ASN A 57 -1.69 -11.35 -11.75
C ASN A 57 -1.84 -11.35 -10.22
N GLN A 58 -1.31 -12.37 -9.51
CA GLN A 58 -1.31 -12.39 -8.04
C GLN A 58 -0.53 -11.23 -7.44
N ILE A 59 0.64 -10.91 -8.00
CA ILE A 59 1.43 -9.73 -7.60
C ILE A 59 0.61 -8.45 -7.82
N LYS A 60 -0.04 -8.32 -8.98
CA LYS A 60 -0.86 -7.15 -9.31
C LYS A 60 -2.05 -6.99 -8.37
N GLU A 61 -2.80 -8.07 -8.10
CA GLU A 61 -3.91 -8.06 -7.15
C GLU A 61 -3.46 -7.64 -5.74
N TYR A 62 -2.29 -8.11 -5.30
CA TYR A 62 -1.73 -7.70 -4.03
C TYR A 62 -1.34 -6.22 -4.00
N LEU A 63 -0.75 -5.70 -5.08
CA LEU A 63 -0.42 -4.28 -5.19
C LEU A 63 -1.68 -3.40 -5.15
N ASP A 64 -2.73 -3.80 -5.86
CA ASP A 64 -4.02 -3.10 -5.87
C ASP A 64 -4.65 -3.10 -4.47
N PHE A 65 -4.53 -4.20 -3.73
CA PHE A 65 -4.93 -4.29 -2.32
C PHE A 65 -4.14 -3.30 -1.44
N CYS A 66 -2.80 -3.27 -1.54
CA CYS A 66 -1.97 -2.33 -0.78
C CYS A 66 -2.36 -0.86 -1.04
N LEU A 67 -2.55 -0.49 -2.30
CA LEU A 67 -2.97 0.86 -2.70
C LEU A 67 -4.32 1.24 -2.09
N LYS A 68 -5.30 0.33 -2.17
CA LYS A 68 -6.62 0.54 -1.61
C LYS A 68 -6.57 0.71 -0.09
N THR A 69 -5.85 -0.16 0.61
CA THR A 69 -5.69 -0.07 2.07
C THR A 69 -5.06 1.25 2.49
N ARG A 70 -4.00 1.71 1.80
CA ARG A 70 -3.38 3.02 2.12
C ARG A 70 -4.35 4.18 1.92
N GLN A 71 -5.18 4.13 0.90
CA GLN A 71 -6.18 5.16 0.65
C GLN A 71 -7.23 5.17 1.78
N GLU A 72 -7.76 4.00 2.13
CA GLU A 72 -8.74 3.85 3.21
C GLU A 72 -8.18 4.32 4.56
N ASP A 73 -6.93 3.97 4.89
CA ASP A 73 -6.23 4.43 6.10
C ASP A 73 -6.07 5.96 6.12
N THR A 74 -5.72 6.54 4.97
CA THR A 74 -5.57 8.00 4.83
C THR A 74 -6.90 8.72 5.01
N GLU A 75 -7.98 8.19 4.45
CA GLU A 75 -9.33 8.72 4.60
C GLU A 75 -9.79 8.65 6.07
N ARG A 76 -9.59 7.50 6.71
CA ARG A 76 -9.92 7.30 8.12
C ARG A 76 -9.16 8.27 9.05
N LEU A 77 -7.89 8.52 8.79
CA LEU A 77 -7.09 9.47 9.57
C LEU A 77 -7.62 10.92 9.42
N LYS A 78 -8.07 11.31 8.23
CA LYS A 78 -8.68 12.63 8.00
C LYS A 78 -10.01 12.78 8.73
N GLU A 79 -10.82 11.72 8.75
CA GLU A 79 -12.08 11.70 9.52
C GLU A 79 -11.83 11.90 11.01
N LEU A 80 -10.85 11.16 11.57
CA LEU A 80 -10.47 11.30 12.98
C LEU A 80 -9.96 12.70 13.32
N GLU A 81 -9.14 13.30 12.45
CA GLU A 81 -8.65 14.66 12.65
C GLU A 81 -9.79 15.68 12.58
N THR A 82 -10.73 15.50 11.65
CA THR A 82 -11.91 16.36 11.53
C THR A 82 -12.76 16.31 12.80
N ILE A 83 -12.99 15.11 13.35
CA ILE A 83 -13.71 14.93 14.61
C ILE A 83 -12.96 15.59 15.77
N ARG A 84 -11.62 15.47 15.83
CA ARG A 84 -10.81 16.11 16.88
C ARG A 84 -10.97 17.62 16.86
N ILE A 85 -10.84 18.25 15.69
CA ILE A 85 -10.98 19.70 15.52
C ILE A 85 -12.39 20.16 15.89
N GLN A 86 -13.43 19.41 15.48
CA GLN A 86 -14.81 19.71 15.87
C GLN A 86 -14.97 19.68 17.38
N ASN A 87 -14.49 18.63 18.04
CA ASN A 87 -14.59 18.50 19.50
C ASN A 87 -13.82 19.61 20.23
N GLU A 88 -12.64 20.01 19.76
CA GLU A 88 -11.89 21.14 20.31
C GLU A 88 -12.70 22.45 20.21
N ASN A 89 -13.33 22.71 19.06
CA ASN A 89 -14.17 23.90 18.88
C ASN A 89 -15.44 23.90 19.75
N TYR A 90 -16.05 22.73 19.99
CA TYR A 90 -17.20 22.61 20.90
C TYR A 90 -16.83 22.94 22.36
N VAL A 91 -15.67 22.48 22.83
CA VAL A 91 -15.20 22.78 24.20
C VAL A 91 -14.91 24.29 24.37
N ASP A 92 -14.31 24.93 23.36
CA ASP A 92 -14.03 26.36 23.38
C ASP A 92 -15.29 27.24 23.36
N GLU A 93 -16.40 26.79 22.77
CA GLU A 93 -17.68 27.51 22.80
C GLU A 93 -18.41 27.37 24.14
N ASP A 94 -18.43 26.18 24.75
CA ASP A 94 -19.04 25.95 26.06
C ASP A 94 -18.34 26.77 27.17
N ASP A 95 -17.01 26.87 27.14
CA ASP A 95 -16.26 27.68 28.10
C ASP A 95 -16.53 29.19 27.95
N LYS A 96 -16.77 29.68 26.72
CA LYS A 96 -17.16 31.09 26.47
C LYS A 96 -18.58 31.40 26.91
N ILE A 97 -19.50 30.46 26.73
CA ILE A 97 -20.90 30.60 27.18
C ILE A 97 -20.94 30.63 28.71
N ASN A 98 -20.21 29.74 29.38
CA ASN A 98 -20.17 29.67 30.84
C ASN A 98 -19.43 30.85 31.51
N ALA A 99 -18.49 31.51 30.82
CA ALA A 99 -17.78 32.68 31.34
C ALA A 99 -18.57 34.01 31.22
N THR A 100 -19.70 34.02 30.51
CA THR A 100 -20.50 35.24 30.24
C THR A 100 -21.79 35.30 31.08
N VAL A 101 -22.07 34.28 31.89
CA VAL A 101 -23.21 34.20 32.84
C VAL A 101 -22.74 34.48 34.26
#